data_AF-A0A660XUQ3-F1
#
_entry.id   AF-A0A660XUQ3-F1
#
_cell.length_a   1.000
_cell.length_b   1.000
_cell.length_c   1.000
_cell.angle_alpha   90.00
_cell.angle_beta   90.00
_cell.angle_gamma   90.00
#
_symmetry.space_group_name_H-M   'P 1'
#
loop_
_entity.id
_entity.type
_entity.pdbx_description
1 polymer ?
#
loop_
_entity_poly.entity_id
_entity_poly.type
_entity_poly.pdbx_seq_one_letter_code
_entity_poly.pdbx_strand_id
1 'polypeptide(L)'
;MINYYRNLLYDEVRIKEFQKAISTLVNETSTVAEIGFGLGTYSFFCAQRNARSVYAIERADVFDIGKELARRNNLDSKITFIKGNSNDIKLPEKVDYIIMEDYTPMFASDGLFKIISDARQRFLKPGGKFIPNTFELKFALVEYPDFHNFLRAPNWQNNRAFGINWEYTTELLFNHIHSATRPGIKLLSDEYLLTTIDLTTSNDFSFQFSDSVKVQTPGTIHGIIGWWDCRFTPEQHFSNSPLAPANTWGQMYFPIRYPIPVEKGAVIDTIFKSIHSKYTDTVDYYWKISGNKAEQEYNTFISKVGSKDFSKKINPNDAAKISKSGKINRFILNCIDGKQSYNDIANQVIKEFPEEFTNQQEALIKILSVIDENL
;
A
#
# COMPACT_ATOMS: atom_id res chain seq x y z
N MET A 1 -17.59 3.29 4.15
CA MET A 1 -17.27 3.92 2.85
C MET A 1 -17.23 5.44 2.91
N ILE A 2 -18.35 6.18 3.03
CA ILE A 2 -18.35 7.65 2.87
C ILE A 2 -17.45 8.43 3.86
N ASN A 3 -17.34 7.98 5.12
CA ASN A 3 -16.46 8.62 6.11
C ASN A 3 -14.98 8.56 5.71
N TYR A 4 -14.56 7.49 5.02
CA TYR A 4 -13.19 7.36 4.52
C TYR A 4 -12.90 8.45 3.48
N TYR A 5 -13.73 8.55 2.44
CA TYR A 5 -13.56 9.58 1.41
C TYR A 5 -13.72 11.00 1.95
N ARG A 6 -14.58 11.22 2.95
CA ARG A 6 -14.66 12.50 3.65
C ARG A 6 -13.35 12.86 4.35
N ASN A 7 -12.68 11.89 4.99
CA ASN A 7 -11.40 12.13 5.64
C ASN A 7 -10.31 12.47 4.62
N LEU A 8 -10.33 11.82 3.45
CA LEU A 8 -9.44 12.18 2.32
C LEU A 8 -9.65 13.64 1.87
N LEU A 9 -10.88 14.14 1.91
CA LEU A 9 -11.19 15.54 1.57
C LEU A 9 -10.70 16.57 2.61
N TYR A 10 -10.46 16.16 3.86
CA TYR A 10 -9.90 17.05 4.88
C TYR A 10 -8.40 17.25 4.75
N ASP A 11 -7.73 16.47 3.89
CA ASP A 11 -6.32 16.70 3.54
C ASP A 11 -6.18 17.83 2.52
N GLU A 12 -6.43 19.06 2.96
CA GLU A 12 -6.43 20.22 2.09
C GLU A 12 -5.07 20.49 1.44
N VAL A 13 -3.97 20.22 2.16
CA VAL A 13 -2.61 20.44 1.65
C VAL A 13 -2.39 19.57 0.41
N ARG A 14 -2.65 18.27 0.54
CA ARG A 14 -2.58 17.32 -0.57
C ARG A 14 -3.45 17.75 -1.73
N ILE A 15 -4.74 18.03 -1.48
CA ILE A 15 -5.69 18.38 -2.55
C ILE A 15 -5.28 19.67 -3.28
N LYS A 16 -4.78 20.67 -2.55
CA LYS A 16 -4.30 21.93 -3.13
C LYS A 16 -3.07 21.71 -4.00
N GLU A 17 -2.14 20.84 -3.63
CA GLU A 17 -0.97 20.55 -4.47
C GLU A 17 -1.36 19.82 -5.77
N PHE A 18 -2.28 18.85 -5.70
CA PHE A 18 -2.85 18.23 -6.91
C PHE A 18 -3.60 19.26 -7.77
N GLN A 19 -4.41 20.13 -7.17
CA GLN A 19 -5.15 21.17 -7.90
C GLN A 19 -4.20 22.13 -8.63
N LYS A 20 -3.13 22.58 -7.96
CA LYS A 20 -2.10 23.44 -8.57
C LYS A 20 -1.39 22.72 -9.71
N ALA A 21 -1.00 21.46 -9.52
CA ALA A 21 -0.35 20.65 -10.55
C ALA A 21 -1.25 20.46 -11.78
N ILE A 22 -2.51 20.07 -11.58
CA ILE A 22 -3.50 19.90 -12.65
C ILE A 22 -3.73 21.23 -13.37
N SER A 23 -3.78 22.35 -12.65
CA SER A 23 -3.95 23.68 -13.26
C SER A 23 -2.79 24.06 -14.18
N THR A 24 -1.56 23.64 -13.83
CA THR A 24 -0.35 23.88 -14.63
C THR A 24 -0.25 22.92 -15.82
N LEU A 25 -0.56 21.63 -15.63
CA LEU A 25 -0.31 20.58 -16.62
C LEU A 25 -1.46 20.39 -17.62
N VAL A 26 -2.70 20.62 -17.19
CA VAL A 26 -3.92 20.30 -17.95
C VAL A 26 -4.52 21.55 -18.56
N ASN A 27 -4.81 21.46 -19.86
CA ASN A 27 -5.44 22.48 -20.69
C ASN A 27 -6.44 21.85 -21.70
N GLU A 28 -7.05 22.68 -22.55
CA GLU A 28 -8.08 22.29 -23.52
C GLU A 28 -7.65 21.27 -24.59
N THR A 29 -6.35 21.00 -24.73
CA THR A 29 -5.83 19.95 -25.63
C THR A 29 -5.53 18.64 -24.91
N SER A 30 -5.48 18.66 -23.57
CA SER A 30 -5.04 17.55 -22.74
C SER A 30 -6.09 16.45 -22.64
N THR A 31 -5.65 15.21 -22.68
CA THR A 31 -6.45 14.03 -22.33
C THR A 31 -5.93 13.35 -21.09
N VAL A 32 -6.85 13.02 -20.18
CA VAL A 32 -6.52 12.57 -18.84
C VAL A 32 -7.30 11.30 -18.50
N ALA A 33 -6.65 10.33 -17.87
CA ALA A 33 -7.33 9.23 -17.18
C ALA A 33 -7.04 9.28 -15.69
N GLU A 34 -8.05 9.12 -14.85
CA GLU A 34 -7.91 8.96 -13.40
C GLU A 34 -8.22 7.51 -13.03
N ILE A 35 -7.24 6.82 -12.43
CA ILE A 35 -7.40 5.46 -11.91
C ILE A 35 -7.68 5.55 -10.41
N GLY A 36 -8.81 5.00 -9.98
CA GLY A 36 -9.29 5.18 -8.60
C GLY A 36 -10.02 6.50 -8.42
N PHE A 37 -10.95 6.81 -9.34
CA PHE A 37 -11.71 8.07 -9.37
C PHE A 37 -12.38 8.41 -8.03
N GLY A 38 -12.79 7.43 -7.22
CA GLY A 38 -13.37 7.69 -5.91
C GLY A 38 -14.60 8.61 -5.98
N LEU A 39 -14.53 9.77 -5.31
CA LEU A 39 -15.57 10.82 -5.39
C LEU A 39 -15.39 11.79 -6.57
N GLY A 40 -14.27 11.73 -7.27
CA GLY A 40 -14.00 12.50 -8.48
C GLY A 40 -13.23 13.80 -8.33
N THR A 41 -12.60 14.03 -7.19
CA THR A 41 -11.89 15.28 -6.87
C THR A 41 -10.96 15.74 -8.00
N TYR A 42 -10.11 14.85 -8.53
CA TYR A 42 -9.11 15.24 -9.52
C TYR A 42 -9.68 15.31 -10.94
N SER A 43 -10.56 14.39 -11.34
CA SER A 43 -11.35 14.50 -12.58
C SER A 43 -12.15 15.80 -12.65
N PHE A 44 -12.70 16.28 -11.52
CA PHE A 44 -13.42 17.56 -11.48
C PHE A 44 -12.48 18.74 -11.74
N PHE A 45 -11.26 18.73 -11.18
CA PHE A 45 -10.26 19.75 -11.51
C PHE A 45 -9.89 19.73 -12.99
N CYS A 46 -9.68 18.55 -13.59
CA CYS A 46 -9.43 18.43 -15.03
C CYS A 46 -10.59 18.97 -15.88
N ALA A 47 -11.84 18.65 -15.52
CA ALA A 47 -13.04 19.14 -16.20
C ALA A 47 -13.22 20.67 -16.06
N GLN A 48 -12.86 21.25 -14.90
CA GLN A 48 -12.83 22.70 -14.68
C GLN A 48 -11.76 23.40 -15.54
N ARG A 49 -10.65 22.71 -15.83
CA ARG A 49 -9.62 23.16 -16.78
C ARG A 49 -9.99 22.95 -18.25
N ASN A 50 -11.20 22.45 -18.53
CA ASN A 50 -11.71 22.14 -19.87
C ASN A 50 -10.83 21.15 -20.65
N ALA A 51 -10.20 20.19 -19.96
CA ALA A 51 -9.47 19.12 -20.64
C ALA A 51 -10.30 18.51 -21.79
N ARG A 52 -9.62 18.19 -22.91
CA ARG A 52 -10.26 17.64 -24.11
C ARG A 52 -11.10 16.40 -23.80
N SER A 53 -10.51 15.47 -23.04
CA SER A 53 -11.16 14.24 -22.58
C SER A 53 -10.72 13.93 -21.16
N VAL A 54 -11.67 13.57 -20.29
CA VAL A 54 -11.41 13.07 -18.92
C VAL A 54 -12.05 11.69 -18.78
N TYR A 55 -11.24 10.66 -18.53
CA TYR A 55 -11.69 9.29 -18.31
C TYR A 55 -11.58 8.94 -16.82
N ALA A 56 -12.71 8.84 -16.14
CA ALA A 56 -12.81 8.53 -14.71
C ALA A 56 -13.03 7.02 -14.52
N ILE A 57 -12.03 6.30 -14.00
CA ILE A 57 -12.05 4.85 -13.82
C ILE A 57 -12.16 4.51 -12.33
N GLU A 58 -13.19 3.77 -11.95
CA GLU A 58 -13.33 3.26 -10.58
C GLU A 58 -14.13 1.95 -10.57
N ARG A 59 -13.68 0.98 -9.76
CA ARG A 59 -14.32 -0.33 -9.64
C ARG A 59 -15.34 -0.39 -8.50
N ALA A 60 -15.11 0.38 -7.43
CA ALA A 60 -15.91 0.34 -6.22
C ALA A 60 -17.23 1.13 -6.39
N ASP A 61 -18.21 0.86 -5.53
CA ASP A 61 -19.53 1.48 -5.58
C ASP A 61 -19.54 2.99 -5.29
N VAL A 62 -18.43 3.53 -4.78
CA VAL A 62 -18.23 4.99 -4.69
C VAL A 62 -18.36 5.66 -6.07
N PHE A 63 -18.11 4.93 -7.16
CA PHE A 63 -18.29 5.37 -8.54
C PHE A 63 -19.62 6.07 -8.76
N ASP A 64 -20.72 5.47 -8.27
CA ASP A 64 -22.07 5.99 -8.47
C ASP A 64 -22.30 7.30 -7.68
N ILE A 65 -21.64 7.43 -6.53
CA ILE A 65 -21.66 8.67 -5.73
C ILE A 65 -20.89 9.78 -6.44
N GLY A 66 -19.67 9.50 -6.92
CA GLY A 66 -18.86 10.49 -7.64
C GLY A 66 -19.52 10.96 -8.94
N LYS A 67 -20.22 10.06 -9.66
CA LYS A 67 -21.00 10.43 -10.85
C LYS A 67 -22.17 11.36 -10.51
N GLU A 68 -22.91 11.10 -9.43
CA GLU A 68 -23.97 12.01 -8.96
C GLU A 68 -23.42 13.37 -8.52
N LEU A 69 -22.24 13.40 -7.88
CA LEU A 69 -21.56 14.65 -7.54
C LEU A 69 -21.21 15.44 -8.80
N ALA A 70 -20.69 14.80 -9.84
CA ALA A 70 -20.39 15.46 -11.11
C ALA A 70 -21.64 16.11 -11.71
N ARG A 71 -22.77 15.39 -11.72
CA ARG A 71 -24.06 15.88 -12.23
C ARG A 71 -24.55 17.10 -11.45
N ARG A 72 -24.46 17.07 -10.12
CA ARG A 72 -24.85 18.21 -9.26
C ARG A 72 -23.96 19.44 -9.45
N ASN A 73 -22.72 19.24 -9.93
CA ASN A 73 -21.78 20.32 -10.23
C ASN A 73 -21.74 20.70 -11.72
N ASN A 74 -22.61 20.13 -12.55
CA ASN A 74 -22.65 20.33 -14.01
C ASN A 74 -21.32 19.98 -14.71
N LEU A 75 -20.63 18.95 -14.22
CA LEU A 75 -19.37 18.45 -14.77
C LEU A 75 -19.52 17.10 -15.49
N ASP A 76 -20.67 16.45 -15.38
CA ASP A 76 -20.93 15.11 -15.91
C ASP A 76 -20.78 15.03 -17.43
N SER A 77 -21.18 16.06 -18.16
CA SER A 77 -21.02 16.12 -19.62
C SER A 77 -19.57 16.25 -20.10
N LYS A 78 -18.63 16.59 -19.20
CA LYS A 78 -17.20 16.74 -19.49
C LYS A 78 -16.37 15.51 -19.12
N ILE A 79 -16.97 14.51 -18.47
CA ILE A 79 -16.27 13.35 -17.91
C ILE A 79 -16.89 12.08 -18.48
N THR A 80 -16.05 11.20 -19.02
CA THR A 80 -16.44 9.85 -19.41
C THR A 80 -16.20 8.92 -18.23
N PHE A 81 -17.28 8.41 -17.63
CA PHE A 81 -17.22 7.53 -16.47
C PHE A 81 -17.17 6.05 -16.88
N ILE A 82 -16.21 5.31 -16.34
CA ILE A 82 -15.95 3.89 -16.66
C ILE A 82 -15.92 3.08 -15.35
N LYS A 83 -16.98 2.31 -15.08
CA LYS A 83 -17.04 1.42 -13.90
C LYS A 83 -16.30 0.12 -14.21
N GLY A 84 -15.23 -0.18 -13.47
CA GLY A 84 -14.46 -1.40 -13.64
C GLY A 84 -13.02 -1.30 -13.13
N ASN A 85 -12.34 -2.44 -13.07
CA ASN A 85 -10.92 -2.51 -12.77
C ASN A 85 -10.11 -1.95 -13.95
N SER A 86 -9.13 -1.10 -13.68
CA SER A 86 -8.28 -0.52 -14.72
C SER A 86 -7.66 -1.60 -15.62
N ASN A 87 -7.28 -2.76 -15.05
CA ASN A 87 -6.66 -3.87 -15.78
C ASN A 87 -7.58 -4.50 -16.84
N ASP A 88 -8.91 -4.41 -16.66
CA ASP A 88 -9.89 -5.13 -17.49
C ASP A 88 -10.58 -4.24 -18.52
N ILE A 89 -10.55 -2.91 -18.32
CA ILE A 89 -11.23 -1.95 -19.18
C ILE A 89 -10.35 -1.50 -20.35
N LYS A 90 -10.96 -0.91 -21.37
CA LYS A 90 -10.26 -0.25 -22.49
C LYS A 90 -10.65 1.22 -22.54
N LEU A 91 -9.66 2.09 -22.71
CA LEU A 91 -9.91 3.49 -23.00
C LEU A 91 -10.19 3.70 -24.50
N PRO A 92 -11.03 4.68 -24.87
CA PRO A 92 -11.28 5.03 -26.28
C PRO A 92 -10.03 5.53 -27.01
N GLU A 93 -9.10 6.14 -26.29
CA GLU A 93 -7.82 6.63 -26.79
C GLU A 93 -6.75 6.55 -25.67
N LYS A 94 -5.48 6.61 -26.06
CA LYS A 94 -4.40 6.85 -25.10
C LYS A 94 -4.43 8.30 -24.62
N VAL A 95 -3.99 8.55 -23.39
CA VAL A 95 -4.04 9.85 -22.70
C VAL A 95 -2.67 10.48 -22.53
N ASP A 96 -2.65 11.82 -22.40
CA ASP A 96 -1.44 12.60 -22.12
C ASP A 96 -1.02 12.45 -20.65
N TYR A 97 -2.01 12.38 -19.74
CA TYR A 97 -1.79 12.26 -18.31
C TYR A 97 -2.59 11.12 -17.67
N ILE A 98 -1.96 10.40 -16.74
CA ILE A 98 -2.63 9.47 -15.85
C ILE A 98 -2.53 10.02 -14.42
N ILE A 99 -3.67 10.22 -13.76
CA ILE A 99 -3.73 10.56 -12.34
C ILE A 99 -3.97 9.26 -11.57
N MET A 100 -3.13 9.01 -10.56
CA MET A 100 -3.31 7.89 -9.65
C MET A 100 -2.88 8.30 -8.25
N GLU A 101 -3.71 7.97 -7.27
CA GLU A 101 -3.51 8.38 -5.87
C GLU A 101 -3.94 7.23 -4.96
N ASP A 102 -3.11 6.19 -4.89
CA ASP A 102 -3.32 5.01 -4.05
C ASP A 102 -1.97 4.44 -3.56
N TYR A 103 -1.26 5.25 -2.79
CA TYR A 103 0.08 4.94 -2.28
C TYR A 103 0.06 4.65 -0.78
N THR A 104 0.95 3.77 -0.33
CA THR A 104 1.18 3.55 1.11
C THR A 104 2.13 4.63 1.68
N PRO A 105 2.28 4.72 3.01
CA PRO A 105 3.24 5.66 3.60
C PRO A 105 4.70 5.40 3.18
N MET A 106 5.02 4.20 2.69
CA MET A 106 6.31 3.82 2.09
C MET A 106 6.18 3.55 0.58
N PHE A 107 5.18 4.17 -0.06
CA PHE A 107 4.81 4.04 -1.48
C PHE A 107 4.35 2.64 -1.90
N ALA A 108 5.17 1.62 -1.67
CA ALA A 108 4.93 0.25 -2.11
C ALA A 108 3.72 -0.37 -1.39
N SER A 109 2.73 -0.79 -2.18
CA SER A 109 1.63 -1.68 -1.81
C SER A 109 1.64 -2.90 -2.72
N ASP A 110 1.04 -3.97 -2.23
CA ASP A 110 0.78 -5.19 -3.00
C ASP A 110 -0.04 -4.83 -4.26
N GLY A 111 0.40 -5.26 -5.45
CA GLY A 111 -0.31 -4.99 -6.71
C GLY A 111 0.00 -3.66 -7.39
N LEU A 112 0.56 -2.67 -6.68
CA LEU A 112 0.71 -1.30 -7.19
C LEU A 112 1.56 -1.23 -8.46
N PHE A 113 2.70 -1.93 -8.47
CA PHE A 113 3.59 -1.94 -9.64
C PHE A 113 2.90 -2.48 -10.89
N LYS A 114 2.08 -3.54 -10.75
CA LYS A 114 1.36 -4.12 -11.90
C LYS A 114 0.33 -3.14 -12.44
N ILE A 115 -0.43 -2.46 -11.57
CA ILE A 115 -1.41 -1.44 -11.97
C ILE A 115 -0.72 -0.31 -12.75
N ILE A 116 0.40 0.22 -12.23
CA ILE A 116 1.15 1.30 -12.87
C ILE A 116 1.73 0.85 -14.22
N SER A 117 2.34 -0.33 -14.26
CA SER A 117 2.97 -0.86 -15.48
C SER A 117 1.94 -1.11 -16.58
N ASP A 118 0.78 -1.69 -16.23
CA ASP A 118 -0.33 -1.92 -17.15
C ASP A 118 -0.93 -0.61 -17.69
N ALA A 119 -1.24 0.34 -16.79
CA ALA A 119 -1.76 1.65 -17.15
C ALA A 119 -0.80 2.41 -18.07
N ARG A 120 0.50 2.39 -17.76
CA ARG A 120 1.55 2.97 -18.60
C ARG A 120 1.53 2.38 -20.01
N GLN A 121 1.44 1.05 -20.13
CA GLN A 121 1.51 0.39 -21.43
C GLN A 121 0.25 0.65 -22.26
N ARG A 122 -0.93 0.51 -21.65
CA ARG A 122 -2.21 0.51 -22.39
C ARG A 122 -2.82 1.90 -22.52
N PHE A 123 -2.69 2.75 -21.51
CA PHE A 123 -3.39 4.03 -21.47
C PHE A 123 -2.50 5.23 -21.80
N LEU A 124 -1.19 5.18 -21.54
CA LEU A 124 -0.35 6.36 -21.75
C LEU A 124 0.11 6.52 -23.20
N LYS A 125 0.03 7.75 -23.75
CA LYS A 125 0.66 8.12 -25.03
C LYS A 125 2.19 8.12 -24.92
N PRO A 126 2.92 7.96 -26.03
CA PRO A 126 4.35 8.28 -26.07
C PRO A 126 4.60 9.72 -25.58
N GLY A 127 5.46 9.88 -24.57
CA GLY A 127 5.74 11.19 -23.95
C GLY A 127 4.71 11.66 -22.92
N GLY A 128 3.63 10.91 -22.68
CA GLY A 128 2.71 11.17 -21.58
C GLY A 128 3.35 10.95 -20.21
N LYS A 129 2.72 11.43 -19.14
CA LYS A 129 3.22 11.33 -17.76
C LYS A 129 2.15 10.95 -16.75
N PHE A 130 2.59 10.45 -15.60
CA PHE A 130 1.71 10.34 -14.43
C PHE A 130 1.65 11.67 -13.66
N ILE A 131 0.60 11.86 -12.87
CA ILE A 131 0.45 12.99 -11.94
C ILE A 131 0.12 12.40 -10.56
N PRO A 132 1.03 12.50 -9.57
CA PRO A 132 2.45 12.86 -9.69
C PRO A 132 3.25 11.84 -10.51
N ASN A 133 4.46 12.20 -10.97
CA ASN A 133 5.27 11.34 -11.85
C ASN A 133 6.44 10.64 -11.16
N THR A 134 7.14 11.35 -10.28
CA THR A 134 8.41 10.87 -9.72
C THR A 134 8.35 10.88 -8.21
N PHE A 135 8.86 9.82 -7.58
CA PHE A 135 8.91 9.63 -6.15
C PHE A 135 10.34 9.38 -5.68
N GLU A 136 10.72 9.95 -4.55
CA GLU A 136 11.97 9.68 -3.85
C GLU A 136 11.63 9.02 -2.52
N LEU A 137 11.95 7.74 -2.36
CA LEU A 137 11.73 7.05 -1.09
C LEU A 137 12.89 7.35 -0.16
N LYS A 138 12.58 7.74 1.08
CA LYS A 138 13.56 8.19 2.06
C LYS A 138 13.35 7.55 3.42
N PHE A 139 14.40 7.54 4.23
CA PHE A 139 14.31 7.13 5.62
C PHE A 139 15.27 7.92 6.52
N ALA A 140 15.03 7.83 7.82
CA ALA A 140 15.92 8.31 8.87
C ALA A 140 15.80 7.47 10.14
N LEU A 141 16.80 7.55 11.01
CA LEU A 141 16.70 7.06 12.39
C LEU A 141 15.75 7.95 13.19
N VAL A 142 14.90 7.34 14.01
CA VAL A 142 13.82 8.05 14.70
C VAL A 142 13.80 7.82 16.21
N GLU A 143 13.55 8.89 16.95
CA GLU A 143 13.05 8.84 18.33
C GLU A 143 11.53 9.00 18.31
N TYR A 144 10.81 7.99 18.81
CA TYR A 144 9.35 7.96 18.81
C TYR A 144 8.77 7.22 20.03
N PRO A 145 9.01 7.74 21.24
CA PRO A 145 8.78 7.02 22.49
C PRO A 145 7.31 6.67 22.71
N ASP A 146 6.36 7.56 22.38
CA ASP A 146 4.94 7.32 22.63
C ASP A 146 4.40 6.14 21.81
N PHE A 147 4.78 6.05 20.53
CA PHE A 147 4.40 4.92 19.70
C PHE A 147 5.11 3.63 20.15
N HIS A 148 6.40 3.72 20.48
CA HIS A 148 7.16 2.59 20.99
C HIS A 148 6.55 2.01 22.28
N ASN A 149 6.18 2.87 23.22
CA ASN A 149 5.52 2.49 24.46
C ASN A 149 4.13 1.88 24.22
N PHE A 150 3.38 2.40 23.25
CA PHE A 150 2.10 1.81 22.84
C PHE A 150 2.26 0.36 22.37
N LEU A 151 3.32 0.04 21.62
CA LEU A 151 3.60 -1.35 21.17
C LEU A 151 3.91 -2.32 22.32
N ARG A 152 4.34 -1.82 23.48
CA ARG A 152 4.64 -2.65 24.66
C ARG A 152 3.44 -2.88 25.58
N ALA A 153 2.29 -2.25 25.27
CA ALA A 153 1.04 -2.23 26.03
C ALA A 153 1.16 -1.71 27.49
N PRO A 154 0.24 -0.84 27.94
CA PRO A 154 0.22 -0.39 29.33
C PRO A 154 0.05 -1.54 30.32
N ASN A 155 0.77 -1.51 31.44
CA ASN A 155 0.75 -2.49 32.54
C ASN A 155 1.44 -3.84 32.26
N TRP A 156 2.11 -4.02 31.13
CA TRP A 156 2.94 -5.19 30.89
C TRP A 156 4.28 -5.03 31.61
N GLN A 157 4.59 -5.91 32.56
CA GLN A 157 5.92 -5.98 33.17
C GLN A 157 6.69 -7.13 32.52
N ASN A 158 7.76 -6.81 31.79
CA ASN A 158 8.56 -7.81 31.06
C ASN A 158 7.71 -8.75 30.18
N ASN A 159 6.80 -8.16 29.37
CA ASN A 159 5.85 -8.87 28.50
C ASN A 159 4.90 -9.81 29.25
N ARG A 160 4.71 -9.61 30.56
CA ARG A 160 3.71 -10.34 31.36
C ARG A 160 2.56 -9.44 31.74
N ALA A 161 1.35 -9.95 31.52
CA ALA A 161 0.11 -9.31 31.95
C ALA A 161 -0.88 -10.41 32.38
N PHE A 162 -1.57 -10.19 33.50
CA PHE A 162 -2.52 -11.15 34.07
C PHE A 162 -1.94 -12.56 34.28
N GLY A 163 -0.65 -12.66 34.61
CA GLY A 163 0.06 -13.94 34.78
C GLY A 163 0.41 -14.67 33.47
N ILE A 164 0.09 -14.09 32.32
CA ILE A 164 0.34 -14.67 30.99
C ILE A 164 1.60 -14.05 30.39
N ASN A 165 2.42 -14.87 29.72
CA ASN A 165 3.59 -14.42 28.97
C ASN A 165 3.21 -14.10 27.51
N TRP A 166 3.32 -12.84 27.13
CA TRP A 166 2.99 -12.31 25.80
C TRP A 166 4.21 -12.03 24.92
N GLU A 167 5.38 -12.53 25.32
CA GLU A 167 6.65 -12.37 24.61
C GLU A 167 6.54 -12.60 23.09
N TYR A 168 5.81 -13.64 22.68
CA TYR A 168 5.64 -13.99 21.28
C TYR A 168 4.82 -12.95 20.50
N THR A 169 3.74 -12.43 21.09
CA THR A 169 2.96 -11.35 20.49
C THR A 169 3.80 -10.08 20.38
N THR A 170 4.60 -9.77 21.40
CA THR A 170 5.57 -8.66 21.33
C THR A 170 6.54 -8.87 20.18
N GLU A 171 7.12 -10.08 20.01
CA GLU A 171 8.02 -10.39 18.90
C GLU A 171 7.36 -10.12 17.53
N LEU A 172 6.10 -10.52 17.34
CA LEU A 172 5.36 -10.29 16.10
C LEU A 172 5.09 -8.80 15.85
N LEU A 173 4.75 -8.02 16.88
CA LEU A 173 4.51 -6.58 16.77
C LEU A 173 5.75 -5.82 16.30
N PHE A 174 6.94 -6.18 16.79
CA PHE A 174 8.20 -5.58 16.36
C PHE A 174 8.69 -6.11 15.00
N ASN A 175 8.15 -7.22 14.50
CA ASN A 175 8.36 -7.68 13.13
C ASN A 175 7.31 -7.11 12.15
N HIS A 176 6.45 -6.20 12.59
CA HIS A 176 5.41 -5.60 11.76
C HIS A 176 5.73 -4.14 11.41
N ILE A 177 5.23 -3.67 10.27
CA ILE A 177 5.28 -2.26 9.88
C ILE A 177 4.09 -1.52 10.47
N HIS A 178 4.28 -0.25 10.82
CA HIS A 178 3.23 0.54 11.46
C HIS A 178 3.01 1.86 10.75
N SER A 179 1.76 2.22 10.50
CA SER A 179 1.43 3.57 10.03
C SER A 179 1.61 4.56 11.18
N ALA A 180 2.56 5.47 11.02
CA ALA A 180 2.85 6.54 11.96
C ALA A 180 2.06 7.79 11.58
N THR A 181 0.94 7.97 12.26
CA THR A 181 0.06 9.14 12.12
C THR A 181 -0.04 9.96 13.41
N ARG A 182 0.67 9.55 14.47
CA ARG A 182 0.68 10.22 15.77
C ARG A 182 1.79 11.29 15.81
N PRO A 183 1.59 12.41 16.51
CA PRO A 183 2.64 13.41 16.72
C PRO A 183 3.80 12.85 17.56
N GLY A 184 4.93 13.55 17.59
CA GLY A 184 6.08 13.20 18.44
C GLY A 184 7.22 12.48 17.73
N ILE A 185 7.22 12.47 16.40
CA ILE A 185 8.34 11.97 15.60
C ILE A 185 9.51 12.96 15.68
N LYS A 186 10.68 12.48 16.10
CA LYS A 186 11.93 13.26 16.09
C LYS A 186 12.98 12.52 15.28
N LEU A 187 13.46 13.15 14.21
CA LEU A 187 14.56 12.60 13.41
C LEU A 187 15.89 12.74 14.15
N LEU A 188 16.65 11.65 14.20
CA LEU A 188 17.97 11.60 14.84
C LEU A 188 19.11 11.67 13.83
N SER A 189 18.86 11.42 12.54
CA SER A 189 19.81 11.49 11.44
C SER A 189 19.35 12.45 10.35
N ASP A 190 20.21 12.69 9.36
CA ASP A 190 19.78 13.26 8.07
C ASP A 190 18.81 12.30 7.36
N GLU A 191 18.19 12.80 6.29
CA GLU A 191 17.39 11.99 5.36
C GLU A 191 18.30 11.21 4.42
N TYR A 192 18.05 9.90 4.29
CA TYR A 192 18.78 9.03 3.36
C TYR A 192 17.86 8.60 2.23
N LEU A 193 18.28 8.83 0.98
CA LEU A 193 17.58 8.37 -0.21
C LEU A 193 17.74 6.85 -0.37
N LEU A 194 16.62 6.14 -0.49
CA LEU A 194 16.58 4.70 -0.75
C LEU A 194 16.56 4.41 -2.25
N THR A 195 15.66 5.08 -2.97
CA THR A 195 15.49 4.92 -4.42
C THR A 195 14.67 6.07 -5.00
N THR A 196 14.81 6.26 -6.31
CA THR A 196 13.97 7.19 -7.09
C THR A 196 13.14 6.37 -8.07
N ILE A 197 11.83 6.62 -8.08
CA ILE A 197 10.86 5.92 -8.90
C ILE A 197 10.25 6.92 -9.87
N ASP A 198 10.32 6.64 -11.16
CA ASP A 198 9.58 7.36 -12.21
C ASP A 198 8.48 6.44 -12.73
N LEU A 199 7.22 6.81 -12.51
CA LEU A 199 6.08 5.97 -12.89
C LEU A 199 6.00 5.74 -14.41
N THR A 200 6.63 6.61 -15.20
CA THR A 200 6.69 6.48 -16.66
C THR A 200 7.78 5.50 -17.12
N THR A 201 8.83 5.24 -16.33
CA THR A 201 10.00 4.48 -16.82
C THR A 201 10.50 3.36 -15.90
N SER A 202 10.30 3.46 -14.59
CA SER A 202 10.73 2.44 -13.62
C SER A 202 10.04 1.09 -13.86
N ASN A 203 10.78 0.00 -13.64
CA ASN A 203 10.31 -1.38 -13.79
C ASN A 203 10.32 -2.18 -12.47
N ASP A 204 10.68 -1.52 -11.39
CA ASP A 204 10.71 -2.07 -10.04
C ASP A 204 10.62 -0.90 -9.05
N PHE A 205 10.01 -1.14 -7.90
CA PHE A 205 9.91 -0.19 -6.78
C PHE A 205 10.69 -0.68 -5.54
N SER A 206 11.46 -1.76 -5.67
CA SER A 206 12.28 -2.28 -4.59
C SER A 206 13.45 -1.34 -4.25
N PHE A 207 13.94 -1.45 -3.02
CA PHE A 207 15.10 -0.71 -2.55
C PHE A 207 15.96 -1.57 -1.63
N GLN A 208 17.24 -1.24 -1.56
CA GLN A 208 18.18 -1.83 -0.61
C GLN A 208 19.17 -0.76 -0.15
N PHE A 209 19.19 -0.55 1.16
CA PHE A 209 20.20 0.23 1.86
C PHE A 209 21.01 -0.70 2.78
N SER A 210 22.32 -0.49 2.81
CA SER A 210 23.26 -1.24 3.65
C SER A 210 24.51 -0.40 3.86
N ASP A 211 24.45 0.54 4.79
CA ASP A 211 25.54 1.46 5.09
C ASP A 211 25.40 2.00 6.53
N SER A 212 26.36 2.79 6.95
CA SER A 212 26.37 3.45 8.24
C SER A 212 25.58 4.77 8.21
N VAL A 213 24.66 4.93 9.16
CA VAL A 213 23.87 6.15 9.37
C VAL A 213 24.46 6.97 10.51
N LYS A 214 24.72 8.25 10.26
CA LYS A 214 25.28 9.16 11.26
C LYS A 214 24.18 9.86 12.04
N VAL A 215 24.28 9.82 13.37
CA VAL A 215 23.40 10.53 14.28
C VAL A 215 23.78 12.01 14.30
N GLN A 216 22.81 12.88 14.01
CA GLN A 216 22.94 14.33 14.00
C GLN A 216 22.40 14.97 15.29
N THR A 217 21.40 14.33 15.90
CA THR A 217 20.73 14.81 17.12
C THR A 217 20.78 13.73 18.19
N PRO A 218 21.24 14.03 19.42
CA PRO A 218 21.25 13.05 20.49
C PRO A 218 19.82 12.64 20.89
N GLY A 219 19.68 11.41 21.37
CA GLY A 219 18.39 10.84 21.75
C GLY A 219 18.45 9.33 21.86
N THR A 220 17.32 8.69 21.64
CA THR A 220 17.12 7.24 21.71
C THR A 220 16.50 6.76 20.41
N ILE A 221 17.23 5.91 19.69
CA ILE A 221 16.71 5.26 18.49
C ILE A 221 15.62 4.28 18.93
N HIS A 222 14.41 4.53 18.45
CA HIS A 222 13.26 3.65 18.60
C HIS A 222 12.99 2.86 17.31
N GLY A 223 13.64 3.20 16.20
CA GLY A 223 13.55 2.46 14.95
C GLY A 223 13.98 3.29 13.75
N ILE A 224 13.45 2.91 12.58
CA ILE A 224 13.52 3.68 11.34
C ILE A 224 12.13 4.25 11.03
N ILE A 225 12.08 5.48 10.55
CA ILE A 225 10.89 6.06 9.93
C ILE A 225 11.20 6.28 8.46
N GLY A 226 10.25 5.99 7.58
CA GLY A 226 10.40 6.28 6.17
C GLY A 226 9.12 6.77 5.51
N TRP A 227 9.33 7.44 4.39
CA TRP A 227 8.35 8.28 3.70
C TRP A 227 8.78 8.46 2.24
N TRP A 228 8.06 9.29 1.50
CA TRP A 228 8.36 9.65 0.14
C TRP A 228 8.11 11.14 -0.14
N ASP A 229 8.88 11.67 -1.08
CA ASP A 229 8.60 12.95 -1.71
C ASP A 229 8.18 12.70 -3.15
N CYS A 230 7.14 13.36 -3.63
CA CYS A 230 6.71 13.25 -5.02
C CYS A 230 6.80 14.57 -5.77
N ARG A 231 7.06 14.50 -7.07
CA ARG A 231 7.06 15.64 -7.99
C ARG A 231 5.95 15.52 -9.01
N PHE A 232 5.17 16.58 -9.14
CA PHE A 232 4.19 16.75 -10.21
C PHE A 232 4.83 17.40 -11.42
N THR A 233 5.66 18.43 -11.17
CA THR A 233 6.48 19.16 -12.15
C THR A 233 7.87 19.41 -11.53
N PRO A 234 8.84 20.00 -12.25
CA PRO A 234 10.12 20.37 -11.65
C PRO A 234 9.98 21.30 -10.43
N GLU A 235 8.95 22.17 -10.42
CA GLU A 235 8.71 23.17 -9.38
C GLU A 235 7.67 22.75 -8.33
N GLN A 236 6.72 21.86 -8.70
CA GLN A 236 5.62 21.45 -7.83
C GLN A 236 5.90 20.06 -7.23
N HIS A 237 5.91 19.99 -5.90
CA HIS A 237 6.19 18.78 -5.14
C HIS A 237 5.27 18.66 -3.92
N PHE A 238 5.15 17.45 -3.41
CA PHE A 238 4.48 17.13 -2.16
C PHE A 238 5.34 16.13 -1.39
N SER A 239 5.25 16.14 -0.06
CA SER A 239 6.00 15.24 0.79
C SER A 239 5.10 14.73 1.90
N ASN A 240 5.16 13.41 2.17
CA ASN A 240 4.63 12.85 3.41
C ASN A 240 5.73 12.71 4.49
N SER A 241 6.83 13.45 4.39
CA SER A 241 7.88 13.53 5.42
C SER A 241 7.30 13.90 6.78
N PRO A 242 7.86 13.38 7.89
CA PRO A 242 7.47 13.84 9.22
C PRO A 242 7.85 15.32 9.48
N LEU A 243 8.67 15.93 8.62
CA LEU A 243 9.00 17.36 8.66
C LEU A 243 8.02 18.22 7.84
N ALA A 244 7.18 17.60 7.01
CA ALA A 244 6.16 18.28 6.22
C ALA A 244 4.86 18.46 7.04
N PRO A 245 3.92 19.31 6.58
CA PRO A 245 2.59 19.39 7.17
C PRO A 245 1.91 18.02 7.25
N ALA A 246 1.18 17.80 8.36
CA ALA A 246 0.45 16.55 8.57
C ALA A 246 -0.54 16.29 7.42
N ASN A 247 -0.58 15.03 6.99
CA ASN A 247 -1.38 14.56 5.87
C ASN A 247 -1.91 13.14 6.17
N THR A 248 -2.81 12.67 5.32
CA THR A 248 -3.53 11.40 5.48
C THR A 248 -2.67 10.16 5.26
N TRP A 249 -1.55 10.26 4.55
CA TRP A 249 -0.63 9.13 4.39
C TRP A 249 0.19 8.90 5.67
N GLY A 250 0.58 9.96 6.38
CA GLY A 250 1.54 9.83 7.48
C GLY A 250 2.84 9.19 7.01
N GLN A 251 3.49 8.42 7.88
CA GLN A 251 4.77 7.77 7.59
C GLN A 251 4.73 6.26 7.89
N MET A 252 5.74 5.52 7.43
CA MET A 252 5.90 4.12 7.79
C MET A 252 6.98 3.97 8.87
N TYR A 253 6.62 3.34 9.99
CA TYR A 253 7.50 3.12 11.13
C TYR A 253 7.92 1.64 11.23
N PHE A 254 9.23 1.45 11.39
CA PHE A 254 9.92 0.17 11.49
C PHE A 254 10.61 0.11 12.87
N PRO A 255 9.92 -0.42 13.90
CA PRO A 255 10.37 -0.32 15.27
C PRO A 255 11.56 -1.24 15.56
N ILE A 256 12.39 -0.87 16.54
CA ILE A 256 13.28 -1.81 17.22
C ILE A 256 12.81 -2.05 18.64
N ARG A 257 13.01 -3.26 19.15
CA ARG A 257 12.44 -3.69 20.44
C ARG A 257 13.15 -3.08 21.64
N TYR A 258 14.47 -3.02 21.56
CA TYR A 258 15.33 -2.48 22.58
C TYR A 258 15.88 -1.13 22.10
N PRO A 259 15.32 0.00 22.55
CA PRO A 259 15.77 1.31 22.11
C PRO A 259 17.26 1.54 22.40
N ILE A 260 17.95 2.26 21.52
CA ILE A 260 19.40 2.47 21.61
C ILE A 260 19.66 3.95 21.90
N PRO A 261 20.13 4.31 23.11
CA PRO A 261 20.59 5.66 23.40
C PRO A 261 21.81 6.02 22.55
N VAL A 262 21.82 7.21 21.96
CA VAL A 262 22.86 7.67 21.04
C VAL A 262 23.19 9.15 21.28
N GLU A 263 24.47 9.45 21.10
CA GLU A 263 25.00 10.80 21.09
C GLU A 263 25.17 11.32 19.66
N LYS A 264 25.25 12.65 19.51
CA LYS A 264 25.60 13.25 18.23
C LYS A 264 26.95 12.72 17.73
N GLY A 265 27.00 12.35 16.46
CA GLY A 265 28.19 11.78 15.83
C GLY A 265 28.33 10.27 15.99
N ALA A 266 27.45 9.61 16.76
CA ALA A 266 27.37 8.15 16.76
C ALA A 266 27.07 7.63 15.35
N VAL A 267 27.62 6.46 15.04
CA VAL A 267 27.50 5.81 13.73
C VAL A 267 26.79 4.48 13.94
N ILE A 268 25.73 4.27 13.16
CA ILE A 268 24.81 3.15 13.32
C ILE A 268 24.76 2.37 12.01
N ASP A 269 25.27 1.15 12.03
CA ASP A 269 25.21 0.28 10.86
C ASP A 269 23.76 -0.13 10.63
N THR A 270 23.26 0.20 9.44
CA THR A 270 21.84 0.05 9.11
C THR A 270 21.68 -0.71 7.81
N ILE A 271 20.87 -1.77 7.86
CA ILE A 271 20.40 -2.46 6.67
C ILE A 271 18.89 -2.25 6.60
N PHE A 272 18.40 -1.73 5.48
CA PHE A 272 16.97 -1.53 5.26
C PHE A 272 16.60 -1.85 3.82
N LYS A 273 15.71 -2.83 3.61
CA LYS A 273 15.39 -3.35 2.28
C LYS A 273 13.90 -3.63 2.15
N SER A 274 13.38 -3.47 0.95
CA SER A 274 12.11 -4.08 0.54
C SER A 274 12.36 -5.33 -0.28
N ILE A 275 11.47 -6.31 -0.14
CA ILE A 275 11.51 -7.61 -0.79
C ILE A 275 10.17 -7.78 -1.48
N HIS A 276 10.18 -7.76 -2.80
CA HIS A 276 8.98 -7.95 -3.62
C HIS A 276 8.86 -9.41 -4.07
N SER A 277 7.75 -10.05 -3.71
CA SER A 277 7.46 -11.41 -4.17
C SER A 277 6.89 -11.39 -5.58
N LYS A 278 7.60 -11.99 -6.53
CA LYS A 278 7.12 -12.12 -7.93
C LYS A 278 5.85 -12.99 -8.05
N TYR A 279 5.57 -13.84 -7.05
CA TYR A 279 4.48 -14.80 -7.09
C TYR A 279 3.20 -14.29 -6.41
N THR A 280 3.36 -13.63 -5.26
CA THR A 280 2.23 -13.12 -4.47
C THR A 280 2.04 -11.62 -4.63
N ASP A 281 2.96 -10.94 -5.33
CA ASP A 281 3.02 -9.48 -5.46
C ASP A 281 3.18 -8.73 -4.13
N THR A 282 3.41 -9.48 -3.05
CA THR A 282 3.50 -8.90 -1.71
C THR A 282 4.82 -8.18 -1.52
N VAL A 283 4.77 -7.07 -0.80
CA VAL A 283 5.96 -6.35 -0.36
C VAL A 283 6.24 -6.70 1.10
N ASP A 284 7.45 -7.19 1.33
CA ASP A 284 8.00 -7.42 2.66
C ASP A 284 9.16 -6.45 2.93
N TYR A 285 9.43 -6.18 4.20
CA TYR A 285 10.52 -5.31 4.62
C TYR A 285 11.45 -6.03 5.57
N TYR A 286 12.74 -5.78 5.41
CA TYR A 286 13.79 -6.20 6.34
C TYR A 286 14.50 -4.97 6.86
N TRP A 287 14.62 -4.85 8.18
CA TRP A 287 15.46 -3.84 8.79
C TRP A 287 16.31 -4.41 9.91
N LYS A 288 17.55 -3.95 9.94
CA LYS A 288 18.54 -4.31 10.95
C LYS A 288 19.34 -3.08 11.34
N ILE A 289 19.51 -2.93 12.65
CA ILE A 289 20.24 -1.82 13.27
C ILE A 289 21.29 -2.42 14.20
N SER A 290 22.56 -2.05 13.97
CA SER A 290 23.68 -2.45 14.81
C SER A 290 24.37 -1.19 15.37
N GLY A 291 24.40 -1.07 16.70
CA GLY A 291 24.96 0.08 17.42
C GLY A 291 25.19 -0.23 18.90
N ASN A 292 26.23 0.37 19.50
CA ASN A 292 26.57 0.22 20.92
C ASN A 292 26.69 -1.25 21.40
N LYS A 293 27.31 -2.13 20.59
CA LYS A 293 27.46 -3.59 20.84
C LYS A 293 26.13 -4.36 20.88
N ALA A 294 25.03 -3.75 20.46
CA ALA A 294 23.74 -4.42 20.28
C ALA A 294 23.42 -4.51 18.78
N GLU A 295 22.80 -5.62 18.41
CA GLU A 295 22.31 -5.88 17.07
C GLU A 295 20.87 -6.37 17.17
N GLN A 296 20.00 -5.81 16.33
CA GLN A 296 18.59 -6.18 16.27
C GLN A 296 18.15 -6.23 14.82
N GLU A 297 17.44 -7.29 14.45
CA GLU A 297 16.93 -7.50 13.10
C GLU A 297 15.46 -7.93 13.11
N TYR A 298 14.74 -7.51 12.08
CA TYR A 298 13.30 -7.70 11.95
C TYR A 298 12.90 -7.86 10.49
N ASN A 299 11.80 -8.58 10.27
CA ASN A 299 11.27 -8.91 8.96
C ASN A 299 9.75 -9.10 9.00
N THR A 300 9.02 -8.44 8.10
CA THR A 300 7.56 -8.58 7.98
C THR A 300 7.08 -9.98 7.65
N PHE A 301 7.87 -10.79 6.96
CA PHE A 301 7.56 -12.19 6.70
C PHE A 301 7.33 -12.97 8.00
N ILE A 302 8.11 -12.72 9.04
CA ILE A 302 7.96 -13.38 10.36
C ILE A 302 6.60 -13.03 10.97
N SER A 303 6.16 -11.76 10.85
CA SER A 303 4.87 -11.32 11.38
C SER A 303 3.69 -12.01 10.69
N LYS A 304 3.80 -12.29 9.39
CA LYS A 304 2.74 -12.92 8.57
C LYS A 304 2.61 -14.42 8.81
N VAL A 305 3.70 -15.10 9.14
CA VAL A 305 3.75 -16.56 9.28
C VAL A 305 3.13 -17.04 10.62
N GLY A 306 2.82 -16.13 11.55
CA GLY A 306 1.88 -16.33 12.67
C GLY A 306 2.26 -17.36 13.74
N SER A 307 3.21 -18.26 13.49
CA SER A 307 3.83 -19.12 14.50
C SER A 307 5.24 -19.53 14.05
N LYS A 308 6.19 -19.59 14.99
CA LYS A 308 7.48 -20.30 14.80
C LYS A 308 7.28 -21.79 14.44
N ASP A 309 6.07 -22.34 14.62
CA ASP A 309 5.70 -23.69 14.21
C ASP A 309 5.27 -23.78 12.74
N PHE A 310 4.80 -22.69 12.12
CA PHE A 310 4.47 -22.68 10.69
C PHE A 310 5.75 -22.63 9.83
N SER A 311 6.79 -21.91 10.28
CA SER A 311 8.11 -21.98 9.67
C SER A 311 8.80 -23.34 9.88
N LYS A 312 8.57 -24.01 11.03
CA LYS A 312 9.01 -25.42 11.24
C LYS A 312 8.20 -26.45 10.44
N LYS A 313 6.94 -26.16 10.09
CA LYS A 313 6.09 -27.02 9.24
C LYS A 313 6.45 -26.94 7.76
N ILE A 314 7.15 -25.89 7.33
CA ILE A 314 7.72 -25.79 5.99
C ILE A 314 9.17 -26.25 6.08
N ASN A 315 9.36 -27.55 6.31
CA ASN A 315 10.62 -28.21 5.99
C ASN A 315 10.60 -28.48 4.47
N PRO A 316 11.55 -27.97 3.67
CA PRO A 316 11.58 -28.21 2.22
C PRO A 316 11.57 -29.70 1.85
N ASN A 317 11.99 -30.57 2.79
CA ASN A 317 12.02 -32.01 2.61
C ASN A 317 10.74 -32.73 3.03
N ASP A 318 9.78 -32.04 3.66
CA ASP A 318 8.50 -32.63 4.00
C ASP A 318 7.59 -32.67 2.76
N ALA A 319 6.87 -33.78 2.58
CA ALA A 319 5.89 -33.89 1.51
C ALA A 319 4.74 -32.89 1.73
N ALA A 320 4.53 -31.99 0.77
CA ALA A 320 3.42 -31.05 0.80
C ALA A 320 2.08 -31.79 0.88
N LYS A 321 1.27 -31.48 1.90
CA LYS A 321 -0.06 -32.06 2.08
C LYS A 321 -1.12 -31.00 1.80
N ILE A 322 -2.07 -31.34 0.94
CA ILE A 322 -3.21 -30.46 0.66
C ILE A 322 -4.13 -30.40 1.89
N SER A 323 -4.43 -29.18 2.35
CA SER A 323 -5.35 -28.95 3.46
C SER A 323 -6.79 -29.33 3.08
N LYS A 324 -7.71 -29.44 4.06
CA LYS A 324 -9.15 -29.67 3.78
C LYS A 324 -9.70 -28.60 2.83
N SER A 325 -9.43 -27.32 3.14
CA SER A 325 -9.78 -26.18 2.26
C SER A 325 -9.12 -26.29 0.88
N GLY A 326 -7.85 -26.71 0.80
CA GLY A 326 -7.18 -26.95 -0.48
C GLY A 326 -7.85 -28.05 -1.32
N LYS A 327 -8.34 -29.12 -0.68
CA LYS A 327 -9.08 -30.19 -1.40
C LYS A 327 -10.39 -29.68 -1.98
N ILE A 328 -11.11 -28.86 -1.21
CA ILE A 328 -12.35 -28.20 -1.65
C ILE A 328 -12.05 -27.25 -2.82
N ASN A 329 -11.06 -26.37 -2.68
CA ASN A 329 -10.65 -25.46 -3.75
C ASN A 329 -10.24 -26.23 -5.02
N ARG A 330 -9.46 -27.30 -4.89
CA ARG A 330 -9.07 -28.15 -6.02
C ARG A 330 -10.28 -28.79 -6.71
N PHE A 331 -11.23 -29.29 -5.93
CA PHE A 331 -12.46 -29.86 -6.48
C PHE A 331 -13.25 -28.80 -7.25
N ILE A 332 -13.45 -27.63 -6.66
CA ILE A 332 -14.12 -26.50 -7.32
C ILE A 332 -13.41 -26.13 -8.63
N LEU A 333 -12.08 -25.96 -8.60
CA LEU A 333 -11.29 -25.64 -9.80
C LEU A 333 -11.41 -26.71 -10.89
N ASN A 334 -11.47 -27.99 -10.52
CA ASN A 334 -11.68 -29.09 -11.48
C ASN A 334 -13.09 -29.11 -12.09
N CYS A 335 -14.09 -28.57 -11.38
CA CYS A 335 -15.46 -28.45 -11.89
C CYS A 335 -15.64 -27.23 -12.83
N ILE A 336 -14.73 -26.25 -12.81
CA ILE A 336 -14.84 -25.04 -13.64
C ILE A 336 -14.28 -25.33 -15.03
N ASP A 337 -15.17 -25.64 -15.96
CA ASP A 337 -14.85 -26.01 -17.35
C ASP A 337 -15.40 -25.02 -18.40
N GLY A 338 -16.01 -23.92 -17.95
CA GLY A 338 -16.67 -22.92 -18.80
C GLY A 338 -18.00 -23.36 -19.42
N LYS A 339 -18.54 -24.52 -19.02
CA LYS A 339 -19.80 -25.10 -19.55
C LYS A 339 -20.88 -25.23 -18.48
N GLN A 340 -20.47 -25.50 -17.24
CA GLN A 340 -21.40 -25.69 -16.12
C GLN A 340 -21.79 -24.36 -15.47
N SER A 341 -23.03 -24.25 -15.00
CA SER A 341 -23.46 -23.07 -14.24
C SER A 341 -22.91 -23.09 -12.82
N TYR A 342 -22.86 -21.92 -12.16
CA TYR A 342 -22.48 -21.83 -10.74
C TYR A 342 -23.34 -22.74 -9.84
N ASN A 343 -24.62 -22.93 -10.17
CA ASN A 343 -25.52 -23.81 -9.44
C ASN A 343 -25.16 -25.29 -9.64
N ASP A 344 -24.76 -25.69 -10.83
CA ASP A 344 -24.34 -27.07 -11.12
C ASP A 344 -23.06 -27.43 -10.32
N ILE A 345 -22.13 -26.49 -10.25
CA ILE A 345 -20.90 -26.63 -9.45
C ILE A 345 -21.23 -26.64 -7.95
N ALA A 346 -22.10 -25.74 -7.48
CA ALA A 346 -22.52 -25.69 -6.08
C ALA A 346 -23.14 -27.02 -5.60
N ASN A 347 -24.00 -27.62 -6.43
CA ASN A 347 -24.60 -28.93 -6.13
C ASN A 347 -23.55 -30.04 -6.03
N GLN A 348 -22.52 -30.02 -6.89
CA GLN A 348 -21.41 -30.99 -6.82
C GLN A 348 -20.56 -30.79 -5.58
N VAL A 349 -20.27 -29.55 -5.20
CA VAL A 349 -19.50 -29.21 -4.00
C VAL A 349 -20.21 -29.68 -2.73
N ILE A 350 -21.53 -29.44 -2.63
CA ILE A 350 -22.33 -29.91 -1.49
C ILE A 350 -22.35 -31.43 -1.43
N LYS A 351 -22.45 -32.10 -2.58
CA LYS A 351 -22.45 -33.55 -2.64
C LYS A 351 -21.11 -34.16 -2.19
N GLU A 352 -20.00 -33.55 -2.59
CA GLU A 352 -18.66 -34.03 -2.24
C GLU A 352 -18.24 -33.65 -0.80
N PHE A 353 -18.71 -32.50 -0.30
CA PHE A 353 -18.37 -31.98 1.03
C PHE A 353 -19.62 -31.62 1.87
N PRO A 354 -20.51 -32.60 2.16
CA PRO A 354 -21.79 -32.34 2.82
C PRO A 354 -21.66 -31.86 4.27
N GLU A 355 -20.52 -32.12 4.91
CA GLU A 355 -20.23 -31.65 6.27
C GLU A 355 -19.78 -30.18 6.32
N GLU A 356 -19.39 -29.60 5.17
CA GLU A 356 -18.81 -28.25 5.09
C GLU A 356 -19.79 -27.22 4.50
N PHE A 357 -20.79 -27.66 3.74
CA PHE A 357 -21.77 -26.80 3.09
C PHE A 357 -23.17 -27.26 3.42
N THR A 358 -23.87 -26.45 4.21
CA THR A 358 -25.23 -26.78 4.68
C THR A 358 -26.31 -26.35 3.69
N ASN A 359 -25.98 -25.43 2.79
CA ASN A 359 -26.90 -24.89 1.80
C ASN A 359 -26.16 -24.38 0.54
N GLN A 360 -26.95 -24.13 -0.52
CA GLN A 360 -26.46 -23.69 -1.81
C GLN A 360 -25.79 -22.31 -1.79
N GLN A 361 -26.20 -21.40 -0.90
CA GLN A 361 -25.59 -20.08 -0.80
C GLN A 361 -24.16 -20.15 -0.25
N GLU A 362 -23.90 -20.98 0.75
CA GLU A 362 -22.54 -21.20 1.29
C GLU A 362 -21.59 -21.75 0.22
N ALA A 363 -22.06 -22.73 -0.56
CA ALA A 363 -21.30 -23.30 -1.66
C ALA A 363 -21.02 -22.26 -2.75
N LEU A 364 -22.01 -21.42 -3.10
CA LEU A 364 -21.84 -20.33 -4.08
C LEU A 364 -20.83 -19.28 -3.60
N ILE A 365 -20.92 -18.83 -2.34
CA ILE A 365 -19.94 -17.90 -1.75
C ILE A 365 -18.53 -18.51 -1.83
N LYS A 366 -18.40 -19.80 -1.51
CA LYS A 366 -17.12 -20.47 -1.58
C LYS A 366 -16.59 -20.58 -3.02
N ILE A 367 -17.44 -20.92 -3.98
CA ILE A 367 -17.06 -20.97 -5.40
C ILE A 367 -16.60 -19.59 -5.88
N LEU A 368 -17.33 -18.54 -5.51
CA LEU A 368 -16.94 -17.16 -5.84
C LEU A 368 -15.60 -16.79 -5.21
N SER A 369 -15.33 -17.17 -3.96
CA SER A 369 -14.03 -16.93 -3.29
C SER A 369 -12.84 -17.65 -3.95
N VAL A 370 -13.10 -18.68 -4.77
CA VAL A 370 -12.04 -19.43 -5.49
C VAL A 370 -11.82 -18.86 -6.89
N ILE A 371 -12.84 -18.25 -7.48
CA ILE A 371 -12.81 -17.72 -8.86
C ILE A 371 -12.43 -16.25 -8.89
N ASP A 372 -12.82 -15.48 -7.87
CA ASP A 372 -12.58 -14.05 -7.77
C ASP A 372 -11.85 -13.75 -6.44
N GLU A 373 -10.62 -13.23 -6.53
CA GLU A 373 -9.76 -12.93 -5.38
C GLU A 373 -10.26 -11.71 -4.55
N ASN A 374 -11.35 -11.05 -4.95
CA ASN A 374 -11.82 -9.78 -4.38
C ASN A 374 -13.12 -9.87 -3.54
N LEU A 375 -13.55 -11.06 -3.07
CA LEU A 375 -14.70 -11.20 -2.16
C LEU A 375 -14.30 -11.41 -0.69
#